data_AF-A0A2E1HAQ6-F1
#
_entry.id   AF-A0A2E1HAQ6-F1
#
_cell.length_a   1.000
_cell.length_b   1.000
_cell.length_c   1.000
_cell.angle_alpha   90.00
_cell.angle_beta   90.00
_cell.angle_gamma   90.00
#
_symmetry.space_group_name_H-M   'P 1'
#
loop_
_entity.id
_entity.type
_entity.pdbx_description
1 polymer ?
#
loop_
_entity_poly.entity_id
_entity_poly.type
_entity_poly.pdbx_seq_one_letter_code
_entity_poly.pdbx_strand_id
1 'polypeptide(L)'
;MKAAVSHLFFTTVASMAIVGMAHGQACVPPVEPYPYAPPDNDPELREYINQEYADYMESIEDYMRCLQNESRRAFSQADTVFKRWIQYFGKDAVIRYDSAE
;
A
#
# COMPACT_ATOMS: atom_id res chain seq x y z
N MET A 1 -49.54 38.68 23.41
CA MET A 1 -48.39 38.10 24.13
C MET A 1 -47.71 37.09 23.21
N LYS A 2 -46.44 37.33 22.88
CA LYS A 2 -45.58 36.50 22.01
C LYS A 2 -44.98 35.34 22.83
N ALA A 3 -44.93 34.13 22.27
CA ALA A 3 -43.71 33.32 22.22
C ALA A 3 -43.94 32.13 21.28
N ALA A 4 -43.20 32.12 20.17
CA ALA A 4 -43.01 30.98 19.30
C ALA A 4 -41.95 30.06 19.94
N VAL A 5 -42.20 28.76 19.99
CA VAL A 5 -41.17 27.77 20.32
C VAL A 5 -40.83 27.02 19.03
N SER A 6 -39.88 27.64 18.34
CA SER A 6 -38.99 27.03 17.36
C SER A 6 -38.11 25.96 18.05
N HIS A 7 -37.57 25.04 17.26
CA HIS A 7 -36.51 24.07 17.59
C HIS A 7 -36.96 22.69 18.09
N LEU A 8 -37.41 21.86 17.15
CA LEU A 8 -36.98 20.47 17.09
C LEU A 8 -36.46 20.18 15.67
N PHE A 9 -35.44 20.94 15.25
CA PHE A 9 -34.51 20.47 14.23
C PHE A 9 -33.73 19.31 14.86
N PHE A 10 -34.19 18.09 14.63
CA PHE A 10 -33.49 16.86 14.98
C PHE A 10 -32.26 16.73 14.04
N THR A 11 -31.24 17.55 14.27
CA THR A 11 -29.93 17.40 13.63
C THR A 11 -29.21 16.25 14.31
N THR A 12 -29.50 15.02 13.89
CA THR A 12 -28.57 13.90 14.07
C THR A 12 -27.37 14.17 13.18
N VAL A 13 -26.36 14.86 13.73
CA VAL A 13 -25.03 14.91 13.13
C VAL A 13 -24.48 13.49 13.21
N ALA A 14 -24.62 12.74 12.13
CA ALA A 14 -23.92 11.48 11.96
C ALA A 14 -22.43 11.80 11.90
N SER A 15 -21.73 11.65 13.03
CA SER A 15 -20.28 11.68 13.10
C SER A 15 -19.73 10.49 12.33
N MET A 16 -19.60 10.66 11.02
CA MET A 16 -18.88 9.75 10.15
C MET A 16 -17.41 9.88 10.52
N ALA A 17 -16.95 9.00 11.42
CA ALA A 17 -15.53 8.84 11.69
C ALA A 17 -14.86 8.45 10.36
N ILE A 18 -14.15 9.40 9.76
CA ILE A 18 -13.29 9.13 8.62
C ILE A 18 -12.16 8.26 9.18
N VAL A 19 -12.34 6.94 9.09
CA VAL A 19 -11.24 6.00 9.26
C VAL A 19 -10.27 6.36 8.13
N GLY A 20 -9.18 7.03 8.47
CA GLY A 20 -8.13 7.36 7.53
C GLY A 20 -7.69 6.05 6.88
N MET A 21 -8.06 5.85 5.61
CA MET A 21 -7.59 4.72 4.84
C MET A 21 -6.06 4.84 4.86
N ALA A 22 -5.39 3.81 5.38
CA ALA A 22 -3.99 3.61 5.07
C ALA A 22 -3.95 3.40 3.55
N HIS A 23 -3.76 4.48 2.81
CA HIS A 23 -3.71 4.46 1.35
C HIS A 23 -2.40 3.77 0.98
N GLY A 24 -2.44 2.46 0.75
CA GLY A 24 -1.35 1.67 0.23
C GLY A 24 -1.88 0.32 -0.20
N GLN A 25 -1.61 -0.07 -1.44
CA GLN A 25 -1.87 -1.43 -1.90
C GLN A 25 -0.92 -2.39 -1.17
N ALA A 26 -1.44 -3.49 -0.64
CA ALA A 26 -0.61 -4.55 -0.13
C ALA A 26 0.01 -5.32 -1.31
N CYS A 27 1.34 -5.30 -1.42
CA CYS A 27 2.07 -6.12 -2.38
C CYS A 27 2.50 -7.42 -1.68
N VAL A 28 1.97 -8.55 -2.12
CA VAL A 28 2.27 -9.86 -1.55
C VAL A 28 3.20 -10.62 -2.49
N PRO A 29 4.39 -11.05 -2.04
CA PRO A 29 5.28 -11.86 -2.87
C PRO A 29 4.64 -13.23 -3.14
N PRO A 30 4.82 -13.80 -4.35
CA PRO A 30 4.39 -15.16 -4.64
C PRO A 30 5.22 -16.19 -3.84
N VAL A 31 4.66 -17.39 -3.71
CA VAL A 31 5.35 -18.53 -3.11
C VAL A 31 6.34 -19.09 -4.12
N GLU A 32 7.59 -19.34 -3.71
CA GLU A 32 8.59 -19.96 -4.58
C GLU A 32 8.14 -21.36 -5.04
N PRO A 33 8.42 -21.74 -6.30
CA PRO A 33 8.09 -23.07 -6.81
C PRO A 33 8.97 -24.15 -6.17
N TYR A 34 8.65 -25.42 -6.45
CA TYR A 34 9.40 -26.57 -5.93
C TYR A 34 10.92 -26.46 -6.20
N PRO A 35 11.79 -26.50 -5.17
CA PRO A 35 13.18 -26.06 -5.30
C PRO A 35 14.16 -27.12 -5.85
N TYR A 36 13.69 -28.33 -6.14
CA TYR A 36 14.55 -29.43 -6.60
C TYR A 36 14.37 -29.70 -8.08
N ALA A 37 15.42 -30.22 -8.72
CA ALA A 37 15.36 -30.62 -10.12
C ALA A 37 14.25 -31.65 -10.36
N PRO A 38 13.41 -31.46 -11.40
CA PRO A 38 12.33 -32.40 -11.68
C PRO A 38 12.90 -33.73 -12.19
N PRO A 39 12.32 -34.88 -11.81
CA PRO A 39 12.83 -36.19 -12.22
C PRO A 39 12.72 -36.39 -13.73
N ASP A 40 13.65 -37.12 -14.35
CA ASP A 40 13.62 -37.36 -15.82
C ASP A 40 12.67 -38.49 -16.22
N ASN A 41 12.32 -39.37 -15.28
CA ASN A 41 11.53 -40.59 -15.52
C ASN A 41 10.04 -40.44 -15.21
N ASP A 42 9.57 -39.22 -14.93
CA ASP A 42 8.16 -38.94 -14.60
C ASP A 42 7.68 -37.67 -15.35
N PRO A 43 7.19 -37.81 -16.60
CA PRO A 43 6.82 -36.66 -17.43
C PRO A 43 5.63 -35.88 -16.89
N GLU A 44 4.71 -36.51 -16.15
CA GLU A 44 3.56 -35.84 -15.56
C GLU A 44 4.00 -34.90 -14.44
N LEU A 45 4.84 -35.40 -13.51
CA LEU A 45 5.39 -34.58 -12.45
C LEU A 45 6.29 -33.46 -13.00
N ARG A 46 7.06 -33.72 -14.06
CA ARG A 46 7.86 -32.67 -14.73
C ARG A 46 7.01 -31.52 -15.26
N GLU A 47 5.91 -31.85 -15.92
CA GLU A 47 5.00 -30.85 -16.47
C GLU A 47 4.33 -30.04 -15.35
N TYR A 48 3.91 -30.70 -14.28
CA TYR A 48 3.37 -30.03 -13.10
C TYR A 48 4.38 -29.04 -12.48
N ILE A 49 5.63 -29.47 -12.25
CA ILE A 49 6.68 -28.58 -11.74
C ILE A 49 6.92 -27.42 -12.72
N ASN A 50 6.96 -27.69 -14.03
CA ASN A 50 7.12 -26.63 -15.03
C ASN A 50 5.99 -25.59 -14.96
N GLN A 51 4.75 -26.01 -14.74
CA GLN A 51 3.61 -25.10 -14.53
C GLN A 51 3.76 -24.26 -13.26
N GLU A 52 4.22 -24.83 -12.14
CA GLU A 52 4.50 -24.03 -10.92
C GLU A 52 5.53 -22.92 -11.16
N TYR A 53 6.58 -23.20 -11.93
CA TYR A 53 7.56 -22.19 -12.31
C TYR A 53 6.97 -21.11 -13.24
N ALA A 54 6.11 -21.48 -14.19
CA ALA A 54 5.42 -20.53 -15.05
C ALA A 54 4.49 -19.61 -14.23
N ASP A 55 3.66 -20.18 -13.35
CA ASP A 55 2.74 -19.45 -12.48
C ASP A 55 3.49 -18.48 -11.54
N TYR A 56 4.65 -18.91 -11.02
CA TYR A 56 5.54 -18.05 -10.24
C TYR A 56 6.03 -16.85 -11.05
N MET A 57 6.46 -17.06 -12.30
CA MET A 57 6.98 -16.00 -13.15
C MET A 57 5.90 -14.98 -13.52
N GLU A 58 4.66 -15.41 -13.76
CA GLU A 58 3.54 -14.49 -13.98
C GLU A 58 3.22 -13.70 -12.69
N SER A 59 3.19 -14.39 -11.55
CA SER A 59 2.84 -13.78 -10.26
C SER A 59 3.91 -12.80 -9.76
N ILE A 60 5.20 -13.07 -10.02
CA ILE A 60 6.28 -12.16 -9.61
C ILE A 60 6.27 -10.87 -10.44
N GLU A 61 5.84 -10.92 -11.71
CA GLU A 61 5.65 -9.71 -12.51
C GLU A 61 4.57 -8.80 -11.93
N ASP A 62 3.44 -9.37 -11.51
CA ASP A 62 2.36 -8.64 -10.86
C ASP A 62 2.77 -8.06 -9.51
N TYR A 63 3.52 -8.82 -8.72
CA TYR A 63 4.12 -8.33 -7.49
C TYR A 63 5.05 -7.14 -7.74
N MET A 64 5.94 -7.24 -8.73
CA MET A 64 6.88 -6.17 -9.08
C MET A 64 6.15 -4.92 -9.61
N ARG A 65 5.07 -5.10 -10.37
CA ARG A 65 4.20 -4.01 -10.83
C ARG A 65 3.55 -3.29 -9.65
N CYS A 66 3.06 -4.03 -8.66
CA CYS A 66 2.52 -3.48 -7.42
C CYS A 66 3.57 -2.64 -6.69
N LEU A 67 4.77 -3.19 -6.46
CA LEU A 67 5.85 -2.49 -5.76
C LEU A 67 6.24 -1.19 -6.47
N GLN A 68 6.31 -1.20 -7.80
CA GLN A 68 6.61 0.01 -8.58
C GLN A 68 5.51 1.08 -8.43
N ASN A 69 4.24 0.68 -8.42
CA ASN A 69 3.13 1.59 -8.18
C ASN A 69 3.19 2.21 -6.79
N GLU A 70 3.41 1.39 -5.76
CA GLU A 70 3.51 1.86 -4.37
C GLU A 70 4.73 2.74 -4.14
N SER A 71 5.86 2.41 -4.76
CA SER A 71 7.06 3.25 -4.74
C SER A 71 6.77 4.63 -5.34
N ARG A 72 6.18 4.69 -6.54
CA ARG A 72 5.77 5.97 -7.17
C ARG A 72 4.81 6.77 -6.29
N ARG A 73 3.82 6.10 -5.70
CA ARG A 73 2.85 6.72 -4.78
C ARG A 73 3.54 7.30 -3.54
N ALA A 74 4.43 6.52 -2.92
CA ALA A 74 5.17 6.92 -1.72
C ALA A 74 6.08 8.12 -2.01
N PHE A 75 6.81 8.11 -3.13
CA PHE A 75 7.63 9.25 -3.54
C PHE A 75 6.80 10.52 -3.77
N SER A 76 5.66 10.42 -4.46
CA SER A 76 4.75 11.54 -4.67
C SER A 76 4.20 12.11 -3.36
N GLN A 77 3.82 11.22 -2.43
CA GLN A 77 3.36 11.61 -1.10
C GLN A 77 4.47 12.29 -0.30
N ALA A 78 5.68 11.74 -0.31
CA ALA A 78 6.84 12.32 0.35
C ALA A 78 7.16 13.71 -0.19
N ASP A 79 7.20 13.89 -1.52
CA ASP A 79 7.41 15.20 -2.15
C ASP A 79 6.32 16.22 -1.74
N THR A 80 5.05 15.81 -1.75
CA THR A 80 3.93 16.65 -1.34
C THR A 80 4.06 17.11 0.12
N VAL A 81 4.36 16.17 1.02
CA VAL A 81 4.51 16.45 2.45
C VAL A 81 5.77 17.29 2.70
N PHE A 82 6.86 17.01 2.00
CA PHE A 82 8.12 17.74 2.10
C PHE A 82 7.96 19.20 1.66
N LYS A 83 7.32 19.45 0.51
CA LYS A 83 6.99 20.81 0.06
C LYS A 83 6.13 21.56 1.07
N ARG A 84 5.13 20.88 1.65
CA ARG A 84 4.29 21.45 2.71
C ARG A 84 5.09 21.77 3.97
N TRP A 85 6.01 20.89 4.36
CA TRP A 85 6.87 21.08 5.51
C TRP A 85 7.75 22.32 5.34
N ILE A 86 8.40 22.47 4.18
CA ILE A 86 9.15 23.69 3.84
C ILE A 86 8.25 24.92 3.85
N GLN A 87 7.07 24.84 3.23
CA GLN A 87 6.13 25.96 3.18
C GLN A 87 5.74 26.46 4.59
N TYR A 88 5.53 25.55 5.54
CA TYR A 88 5.05 25.89 6.87
C TYR A 88 6.17 26.26 7.85
N PHE A 89 7.35 25.67 7.72
CA PHE A 89 8.42 25.79 8.73
C PHE A 89 9.70 26.46 8.22
N GLY A 90 9.84 26.66 6.90
CA GLY A 90 10.99 27.33 6.31
C GLY A 90 12.32 26.71 6.74
N LYS A 91 13.15 27.50 7.42
CA LYS A 91 14.47 27.07 7.91
C LYS A 91 14.41 25.99 9.02
N ASP A 92 13.25 25.83 9.67
CA ASP A 92 13.09 24.85 10.74
C ASP A 92 12.76 23.44 10.17
N ALA A 93 12.55 23.32 8.85
CA ALA A 93 12.34 22.05 8.17
C ALA A 93 13.66 21.29 7.90
N VAL A 94 14.24 20.71 8.96
CA VAL A 94 15.55 20.02 8.92
C VAL A 94 15.40 18.53 9.18
N ILE A 95 15.87 17.69 8.25
CA ILE A 95 15.98 16.24 8.49
C ILE A 95 17.18 15.99 9.39
N ARG A 96 16.94 15.37 10.55
CA ARG A 96 17.99 14.93 11.47
C ARG A 96 18.26 13.46 11.21
N TYR A 97 19.52 13.12 10.95
CA TYR A 97 19.98 11.74 10.93
C TYR A 97 20.71 11.49 12.23
N ASP A 98 20.17 10.59 13.07
CA ASP A 98 20.88 10.13 14.25
C ASP A 98 21.80 8.98 13.82
N SER A 99 23.11 9.21 13.85
CA SER A 99 24.15 8.22 13.50
C SER A 99 24.42 7.29 14.68
N ALA A 100 23.42 6.51 15.09
CA ALA A 100 23.65 5.40 15.99
C ALA A 100 24.17 4.21 15.17
N GLU A 101 25.50 4.14 15.05
CA GLU A 101 26.24 2.89 14.78
C GLU A 101 26.22 1.96 15.99
#